data_AF-A0A940DMG8-F1
#
_entry.id   AF-A0A940DMG8-F1
#
_cell.length_a   1.000
_cell.length_b   1.000
_cell.length_c   1.000
_cell.angle_alpha   90.00
_cell.angle_beta   90.00
_cell.angle_gamma   90.00
#
_symmetry.space_group_name_H-M   'P 1'
#
loop_
_entity.id
_entity.type
_entity.pdbx_description
1 polymer ?
#
loop_
_entity_poly.entity_id
_entity_poly.type
_entity_poly.pdbx_seq_one_letter_code
_entity_poly.pdbx_strand_id
1 'polypeptide(L)'
;EAAMKAGADGVHLGKNDMPVDKAREMAGNGFIIGGTANTFEDISRLAAQGADYIGCGPFRFTTTKKNLAPVLGVEGYRQLVAGMKAGGIALPTVAIGGICLADIPEILSTGVSGIALSGSILRAADPVAEMRKIAALVFGM
;
A
#
# COMPACT_ATOMS: atom_id res chain seq x y z
N GLU A 1 13.80 3.75 -14.08
CA GLU A 1 14.58 4.84 -14.73
C GLU A 1 13.92 6.21 -14.70
N ALA A 2 12.69 6.37 -15.21
CA ALA A 2 12.03 7.68 -15.28
C ALA A 2 11.99 8.41 -13.92
N ALA A 3 11.67 7.69 -12.83
CA ALA A 3 11.64 8.26 -11.47
C ALA A 3 13.00 8.86 -11.05
N MET A 4 14.12 8.16 -11.31
CA MET A 4 15.46 8.65 -10.99
C MET A 4 15.84 9.87 -11.82
N LYS A 5 15.56 9.84 -13.14
CA LYS A 5 15.85 10.97 -14.05
C LYS A 5 15.05 12.22 -13.69
N ALA A 6 13.84 12.03 -13.15
CA ALA A 6 12.99 13.12 -12.68
C ALA A 6 13.39 13.66 -11.29
N GLY A 7 14.36 13.04 -10.60
CA GLY A 7 14.71 13.40 -9.23
C GLY A 7 13.60 13.11 -8.22
N ALA A 8 12.76 12.10 -8.47
CA ALA A 8 11.71 11.69 -7.55
C ALA A 8 12.30 11.08 -6.26
N ASP A 9 11.54 11.11 -5.16
CA ASP A 9 11.97 10.51 -3.89
C ASP A 9 11.92 8.97 -3.90
N GLY A 10 11.12 8.39 -4.81
CA GLY A 10 10.92 6.95 -4.85
C GLY A 10 10.11 6.44 -6.03
N VAL A 11 9.86 5.13 -6.01
CA VAL A 11 9.03 4.40 -6.99
C VAL A 11 8.18 3.32 -6.30
N HIS A 12 7.00 3.03 -6.84
CA HIS A 12 6.19 1.88 -6.44
C HIS A 12 6.11 0.90 -7.61
N LEU A 13 6.39 -0.38 -7.36
CA LEU A 13 6.45 -1.42 -8.39
C LEU A 13 5.30 -2.43 -8.19
N GLY A 14 4.59 -2.70 -9.27
CA GLY A 14 3.60 -3.77 -9.37
C GLY A 14 4.26 -5.15 -9.48
N LYS A 15 3.44 -6.20 -9.34
CA LYS A 15 3.91 -7.60 -9.36
C LYS A 15 4.61 -8.02 -10.66
N ASN A 16 4.26 -7.40 -11.78
CA ASN A 16 4.79 -7.72 -13.10
C ASN A 16 5.82 -6.69 -13.59
N ASP A 17 6.18 -5.73 -12.74
CA ASP A 17 7.21 -4.75 -13.05
C ASP A 17 8.59 -5.33 -12.72
N MET A 18 9.63 -4.50 -12.82
CA MET A 18 10.98 -4.86 -12.39
C MET A 18 10.98 -5.33 -10.91
N PRO A 19 11.72 -6.40 -10.58
CA PRO A 19 11.92 -6.81 -9.19
C PRO A 19 12.52 -5.70 -8.31
N VAL A 20 12.11 -5.65 -7.03
CA VAL A 20 12.52 -4.59 -6.10
C VAL A 20 14.02 -4.57 -5.84
N ASP A 21 14.64 -5.74 -5.72
CA ASP A 21 16.09 -5.91 -5.58
C ASP A 21 16.85 -5.33 -6.79
N LYS A 22 16.34 -5.53 -8.01
CA LYS A 22 16.90 -4.93 -9.23
C LYS A 22 16.71 -3.42 -9.28
N ALA A 23 15.56 -2.92 -8.87
CA ALA A 23 15.37 -1.48 -8.75
C ALA A 23 16.30 -0.87 -7.70
N ARG A 24 16.54 -1.58 -6.58
CA ARG A 24 17.48 -1.19 -5.52
C ARG A 24 18.92 -1.12 -6.01
N GLU A 25 19.37 -2.14 -6.76
CA GLU A 25 20.70 -2.16 -7.39
C GLU A 25 20.92 -0.92 -8.28
N MET A 26 19.88 -0.47 -8.98
CA MET A 26 19.97 0.70 -9.88
C MET A 26 19.88 2.05 -9.15
N ALA A 27 19.01 2.15 -8.14
CA ALA A 27 18.67 3.42 -7.51
C ALA A 27 19.49 3.73 -6.24
N GLY A 28 20.16 2.71 -5.68
CA GLY A 28 20.92 2.82 -4.43
C GLY A 28 20.04 2.79 -3.17
N ASN A 29 20.69 2.82 -2.01
CA ASN A 29 20.05 2.60 -0.72
C ASN A 29 19.20 3.78 -0.21
N GLY A 30 19.38 4.99 -0.76
CA GLY A 30 18.65 6.19 -0.32
C GLY A 30 17.32 6.43 -1.03
N PHE A 31 17.01 5.66 -2.08
CA PHE A 31 15.81 5.86 -2.90
C PHE A 31 14.63 5.04 -2.36
N ILE A 32 13.43 5.61 -2.23
CA ILE A 32 12.31 4.85 -1.65
C ILE A 32 11.74 3.87 -2.69
N ILE A 33 11.59 2.59 -2.36
CA ILE A 33 11.06 1.55 -3.25
C ILE A 33 9.94 0.78 -2.55
N GLY A 34 8.72 0.94 -3.06
CA GLY A 34 7.55 0.17 -2.62
C GLY A 34 7.21 -0.99 -3.55
N GLY A 35 6.58 -2.03 -3.01
CA GLY A 35 6.06 -3.16 -3.78
C GLY A 35 4.57 -3.42 -3.58
N THR A 36 3.90 -3.92 -4.62
CA THR A 36 2.51 -4.41 -4.51
C THR A 36 2.48 -5.82 -3.88
N ALA A 37 1.71 -5.99 -2.81
CA ALA A 37 1.47 -7.27 -2.15
C ALA A 37 -0.03 -7.60 -2.04
N ASN A 38 -0.36 -8.89 -2.00
CA ASN A 38 -1.70 -9.41 -1.70
C ASN A 38 -1.66 -10.67 -0.82
N THR A 39 -0.54 -11.41 -0.80
CA THR A 39 -0.39 -12.61 0.03
C THR A 39 0.82 -12.49 0.97
N PHE A 40 0.89 -13.34 1.99
CA PHE A 40 2.06 -13.38 2.88
C PHE A 40 3.36 -13.74 2.13
N GLU A 41 3.26 -14.55 1.08
CA GLU A 41 4.39 -14.87 0.20
C GLU A 41 4.90 -13.62 -0.54
N ASP A 42 4.01 -12.77 -1.06
CA ASP A 42 4.42 -11.50 -1.66
C ASP A 42 5.19 -10.64 -0.65
N ILE A 43 4.65 -10.54 0.57
CA ILE A 43 5.22 -9.73 1.64
C ILE A 43 6.61 -10.23 2.02
N SER A 44 6.75 -11.54 2.24
CA SER A 44 8.02 -12.17 2.60
C SER A 44 9.07 -11.98 1.52
N ARG A 45 8.68 -12.14 0.24
CA ARG A 45 9.55 -11.88 -0.90
C ARG A 45 9.99 -10.41 -0.96
N LEU A 46 9.05 -9.46 -0.81
CA LEU A 46 9.35 -8.03 -0.88
C LEU A 46 10.24 -7.57 0.28
N ALA A 47 10.04 -8.11 1.48
CA ALA A 47 10.92 -7.89 2.61
C ALA A 47 12.34 -8.39 2.34
N ALA A 48 12.49 -9.60 1.79
CA ALA A 48 13.79 -10.15 1.41
C ALA A 48 14.48 -9.36 0.28
N GLN A 49 13.70 -8.73 -0.60
CA GLN A 49 14.21 -7.88 -1.68
C GLN A 49 14.59 -6.45 -1.22
N GLY A 50 14.34 -6.10 0.04
CA GLY A 50 14.69 -4.77 0.58
C GLY A 50 13.74 -3.66 0.13
N ALA A 51 12.44 -3.98 0.01
CA ALA A 51 11.40 -2.95 -0.12
C ALA A 51 11.37 -2.07 1.13
N ASP A 52 11.04 -0.79 0.96
CA ASP A 52 10.86 0.16 2.06
C ASP A 52 9.43 0.16 2.60
N TYR A 53 8.45 -0.23 1.77
CA TYR A 53 7.05 -0.40 2.15
C TYR A 53 6.30 -1.31 1.17
N ILE A 54 5.09 -1.72 1.54
CA ILE A 54 4.16 -2.41 0.64
C ILE A 54 2.83 -1.69 0.50
N GLY A 55 2.30 -1.71 -0.72
CA GLY A 55 0.88 -1.47 -0.99
C GLY A 55 0.15 -2.80 -0.96
N CYS A 56 -0.68 -3.03 0.05
CA CYS A 56 -1.34 -4.30 0.29
C CYS A 56 -2.84 -4.22 -0.06
N GLY A 57 -3.28 -5.01 -1.03
CA GLY A 57 -4.65 -4.92 -1.53
C GLY A 57 -4.97 -5.88 -2.67
N PRO A 58 -6.19 -5.80 -3.22
CA PRO A 58 -7.20 -4.78 -2.93
C PRO A 58 -8.02 -5.07 -1.65
N PHE A 59 -8.39 -4.03 -0.91
CA PHE A 59 -9.34 -4.13 0.21
C PHE A 59 -10.74 -4.56 -0.22
N ARG A 60 -11.22 -4.02 -1.35
CA ARG A 60 -12.46 -4.44 -2.02
C ARG A 60 -12.34 -4.30 -3.54
N PHE A 61 -13.31 -4.85 -4.26
CA PHE A 61 -13.37 -4.67 -5.70
C PHE A 61 -13.35 -3.18 -6.08
N THR A 62 -12.57 -2.83 -7.12
CA THR A 62 -12.46 -1.47 -7.64
C THR A 62 -12.16 -1.50 -9.14
N THR A 63 -12.73 -0.56 -9.90
CA THR A 63 -12.49 -0.47 -11.35
C THR A 63 -11.21 0.28 -11.72
N THR A 64 -10.45 0.81 -10.74
CA THR A 64 -9.22 1.58 -10.99
C THR A 64 -8.05 0.73 -11.51
N LYS A 65 -8.10 -0.60 -11.42
CA LYS A 65 -7.06 -1.53 -11.90
C LYS A 65 -7.67 -2.70 -12.68
N LYS A 66 -7.07 -3.07 -13.82
CA LYS A 66 -7.60 -4.07 -14.76
C LYS A 66 -7.41 -5.54 -14.33
N ASN A 67 -6.36 -5.84 -13.55
CA ASN A 67 -6.04 -7.20 -13.06
C ASN A 67 -6.01 -7.20 -11.53
N LEU A 68 -7.16 -7.45 -10.90
CA LEU A 68 -7.29 -7.44 -9.44
C LEU A 68 -6.87 -8.79 -8.85
N ALA A 69 -6.04 -8.72 -7.82
CA ALA A 69 -5.82 -9.86 -6.93
C ALA A 69 -7.09 -10.13 -6.09
N PRO A 70 -7.19 -11.29 -5.42
CA PRO A 70 -8.28 -11.58 -4.50
C PRO A 70 -8.51 -10.46 -3.48
N VAL A 71 -9.78 -10.17 -3.20
CA VAL A 71 -10.17 -9.17 -2.21
C VAL A 71 -9.74 -9.62 -0.81
N LEU A 72 -9.06 -8.74 -0.08
CA LEU A 72 -8.60 -9.02 1.28
C LEU A 72 -9.69 -8.79 2.33
N GLY A 73 -10.44 -7.70 2.21
CA GLY A 73 -11.27 -7.21 3.29
C GLY A 73 -10.46 -6.95 4.58
N VAL A 74 -11.17 -6.76 5.69
CA VAL A 74 -10.54 -6.49 6.99
C VAL A 74 -9.84 -7.73 7.52
N GLU A 75 -10.46 -8.91 7.36
CA GLU A 75 -9.90 -10.15 7.89
C GLU A 75 -8.62 -10.56 7.17
N GLY A 76 -8.54 -10.36 5.86
CA GLY A 76 -7.29 -10.57 5.12
C GLY A 76 -6.16 -9.70 5.65
N TYR A 77 -6.42 -8.43 5.98
CA TYR A 77 -5.40 -7.58 6.62
C TYR A 77 -5.00 -8.06 8.01
N ARG A 78 -5.95 -8.47 8.86
CA ARG A 78 -5.63 -9.02 10.20
C ARG A 78 -4.72 -10.24 10.09
N GLN A 79 -5.04 -11.16 9.18
CA GLN A 79 -4.25 -12.38 8.95
C GLN A 79 -2.83 -12.06 8.45
N LEU A 80 -2.71 -11.15 7.48
CA LEU A 80 -1.40 -10.76 6.94
C LEU A 80 -0.54 -10.06 7.99
N VAL A 81 -1.09 -9.10 8.75
CA VAL A 81 -0.37 -8.39 9.81
C VAL A 81 0.06 -9.35 10.92
N ALA A 82 -0.81 -10.29 11.32
CA ALA A 82 -0.45 -11.33 12.29
C ALA A 82 0.68 -12.24 11.77
N GLY A 83 0.62 -12.65 10.50
CA GLY A 83 1.68 -13.43 9.85
C GLY A 83 3.01 -12.68 9.81
N MET A 84 2.99 -11.38 9.48
CA MET A 84 4.17 -10.52 9.49
C MET A 84 4.81 -10.46 10.87
N LYS A 85 4.00 -10.27 11.92
CA LYS A 85 4.47 -10.27 13.30
C LYS A 85 5.10 -11.61 13.70
N ALA A 86 4.46 -12.73 13.34
CA ALA A 86 4.99 -14.07 13.61
C ALA A 86 6.29 -14.35 12.84
N GLY A 87 6.42 -13.84 11.62
CA GLY A 87 7.61 -13.97 10.77
C GLY A 87 8.71 -12.94 11.04
N GLY A 88 8.55 -12.03 12.02
CA GLY A 88 9.52 -10.98 12.31
C GLY A 88 9.68 -9.92 11.22
N ILE A 89 8.67 -9.74 10.36
CA ILE A 89 8.69 -8.77 9.26
C ILE A 89 8.13 -7.43 9.75
N ALA A 90 8.98 -6.39 9.77
CA ALA A 90 8.63 -5.04 10.23
C ALA A 90 8.35 -4.03 9.09
N LEU A 91 7.98 -4.54 7.91
CA LEU A 91 7.79 -3.72 6.71
C LEU A 91 6.51 -2.86 6.80
N PRO A 92 6.57 -1.52 6.59
CA PRO A 92 5.39 -0.68 6.59
C PRO A 92 4.34 -1.14 5.57
N THR A 93 3.11 -1.35 6.04
CA THR A 93 2.01 -1.87 5.22
C THR A 93 0.96 -0.80 4.99
N VAL A 94 0.72 -0.43 3.74
CA VAL A 94 -0.29 0.55 3.35
C VAL A 94 -1.46 -0.19 2.70
N ALA A 95 -2.63 -0.17 3.34
CA ALA A 95 -3.85 -0.76 2.79
C ALA A 95 -4.33 0.04 1.57
N ILE A 96 -4.73 -0.65 0.49
CA ILE A 96 -5.16 -0.01 -0.76
C ILE A 96 -6.27 -0.80 -1.44
N GLY A 97 -7.08 -0.10 -2.25
CA GLY A 97 -8.01 -0.72 -3.19
C GLY A 97 -9.47 -0.56 -2.80
N GLY A 98 -10.11 0.50 -3.29
CA GLY A 98 -11.55 0.74 -3.09
C GLY A 98 -11.95 1.22 -1.70
N ILE A 99 -11.00 1.66 -0.88
CA ILE A 99 -11.24 2.19 0.47
C ILE A 99 -12.02 3.52 0.39
N CYS A 100 -13.08 3.65 1.18
CA CYS A 100 -13.79 4.90 1.43
C CYS A 100 -13.73 5.30 2.92
N LEU A 101 -14.21 6.51 3.23
CA LEU A 101 -14.15 7.10 4.58
C LEU A 101 -14.65 6.16 5.69
N ALA A 102 -15.76 5.45 5.44
CA ALA A 102 -16.40 4.57 6.43
C ALA A 102 -15.54 3.33 6.79
N ASP A 103 -14.61 2.94 5.92
CA ASP A 103 -13.80 1.72 6.09
C ASP A 103 -12.54 1.96 6.93
N ILE A 104 -12.09 3.22 6.97
CA ILE A 104 -10.79 3.61 7.50
C ILE A 104 -10.58 3.17 8.96
N PRO A 105 -11.53 3.39 9.89
CA PRO A 105 -11.31 3.03 11.29
C PRO A 105 -11.06 1.54 11.47
N GLU A 106 -11.84 0.71 10.76
CA GLU A 106 -11.71 -0.74 10.87
C GLU A 106 -10.41 -1.24 10.24
N ILE A 107 -10.00 -0.67 9.10
CA ILE A 107 -8.72 -1.00 8.46
C ILE A 107 -7.54 -0.62 9.36
N LEU A 108 -7.51 0.58 9.92
CA LEU A 108 -6.43 1.00 10.81
C LEU A 108 -6.35 0.11 12.06
N SER A 109 -7.49 -0.38 12.56
CA SER A 109 -7.53 -1.31 13.69
C SER A 109 -6.82 -2.65 13.44
N THR A 110 -6.57 -3.03 12.18
CA THR A 110 -5.87 -4.28 11.85
C THR A 110 -4.35 -4.19 12.04
N GLY A 111 -3.81 -2.99 12.32
CA GLY A 111 -2.37 -2.77 12.50
C GLY A 111 -1.59 -2.48 11.22
N VAL A 112 -2.28 -2.14 10.12
CA VAL A 112 -1.59 -1.55 8.95
C VAL A 112 -1.00 -0.19 9.32
N SER A 113 0.07 0.19 8.63
CA SER A 113 0.80 1.45 8.86
C SER A 113 0.10 2.66 8.24
N GLY A 114 -0.82 2.46 7.29
CA GLY A 114 -1.57 3.54 6.65
C GLY A 114 -2.54 3.06 5.58
N ILE A 115 -3.14 4.02 4.87
CA ILE A 115 -4.10 3.78 3.78
C ILE A 115 -3.69 4.58 2.54
N ALA A 116 -4.02 4.06 1.36
CA ALA A 116 -3.88 4.75 0.08
C ALA A 116 -5.25 4.85 -0.62
N LEU A 117 -5.59 6.07 -1.04
CA LEU A 117 -6.90 6.41 -1.60
C LEU A 117 -6.75 6.97 -3.01
N SER A 118 -7.78 6.79 -3.83
CA SER A 118 -7.83 7.35 -5.19
C SER A 118 -9.27 7.69 -5.55
N GLY A 119 -10.07 6.70 -5.94
CA GLY A 119 -11.43 6.93 -6.42
C GLY A 119 -12.38 7.58 -5.40
N SER A 120 -12.18 7.34 -4.10
CA SER A 120 -12.97 7.98 -3.03
C SER A 120 -12.73 9.48 -2.93
N ILE A 121 -11.52 9.95 -3.26
CA ILE A 121 -11.19 11.38 -3.32
C ILE A 121 -11.57 11.98 -4.68
N LEU A 122 -11.10 11.37 -5.77
CA LEU A 122 -11.22 11.94 -7.12
C LEU A 122 -12.66 12.01 -7.65
N ARG A 123 -13.57 11.21 -7.09
CA ARG A 123 -14.99 11.21 -7.46
C ARG A 123 -15.89 11.86 -6.42
N ALA A 124 -15.33 12.41 -5.35
CA ALA A 124 -16.10 13.18 -4.39
C ALA A 124 -16.63 14.46 -5.06
N ALA A 125 -17.82 14.91 -4.64
CA ALA A 125 -18.36 16.20 -5.08
C ALA A 125 -17.43 17.37 -4.70
N ASP A 126 -16.74 17.24 -3.56
CA ASP A 126 -15.69 18.15 -3.11
C ASP A 126 -14.49 17.33 -2.59
N PRO A 127 -13.44 17.13 -3.41
CA PRO A 127 -12.24 16.38 -3.02
C PRO A 127 -11.50 16.99 -1.82
N VAL A 128 -11.54 18.31 -1.65
CA VAL A 128 -10.86 18.99 -0.53
C VAL A 128 -11.60 18.72 0.77
N ALA A 129 -12.91 18.88 0.79
CA ALA A 129 -13.73 18.56 1.95
C ALA A 129 -13.63 17.08 2.33
N GLU A 130 -13.59 16.18 1.35
CA GLU A 130 -13.45 14.74 1.60
C GLU A 130 -12.07 14.40 2.20
N MET A 131 -10.99 14.96 1.66
CA MET A 131 -9.65 14.75 2.21
C MET A 131 -9.51 15.32 3.63
N ARG A 132 -10.17 16.45 3.95
CA ARG A 132 -10.20 17.00 5.32
C ARG A 132 -10.84 16.04 6.31
N LYS A 133 -11.98 15.42 5.98
CA LYS A 133 -12.62 14.41 6.84
C LYS A 133 -11.71 13.22 7.08
N ILE A 134 -11.05 12.74 6.02
CA ILE A 134 -10.12 11.61 6.10
C ILE A 134 -8.91 11.96 6.97
N ALA A 135 -8.33 13.15 6.77
CA ALA A 135 -7.18 13.61 7.55
C ALA A 135 -7.52 13.76 9.04
N ALA A 136 -8.68 14.35 9.37
CA ALA A 136 -9.18 14.43 10.75
C ALA A 136 -9.32 13.04 11.37
N LEU A 137 -9.83 12.07 10.62
CA LEU A 137 -10.01 10.70 11.09
C LEU A 137 -8.67 9.96 11.31
N VAL A 138 -7.69 10.14 10.43
CA VAL A 138 -6.41 9.43 10.48
C VAL A 138 -5.44 10.06 11.48
N PHE A 139 -5.44 11.40 11.60
CA PHE A 139 -4.46 12.15 12.39
C PHE A 139 -5.05 12.78 13.66
N GLY A 140 -6.36 12.71 13.89
CA GLY A 140 -7.02 13.32 15.05
C GLY A 140 -6.99 14.85 15.06
N MET A 141 -6.91 15.47 13.88
CA MET A 141 -6.87 16.93 13.70
C MET A 141 -8.27 17.57 13.66
#